data_AF-A0AAP2DT99-F1
#
_entry.id   AF-A0AAP2DT99-F1
#
_cell.length_a   1.000
_cell.length_b   1.000
_cell.length_c   1.000
_cell.angle_alpha   90.00
_cell.angle_beta   90.00
_cell.angle_gamma   90.00
#
_symmetry.space_group_name_H-M   'P 1'
#
loop_
_entity.id
_entity.type
_entity.pdbx_description
1 polymer ?
#
loop_
_entity_poly.entity_id
_entity_poly.type
_entity_poly.pdbx_seq_one_letter_code
_entity_poly.pdbx_strand_id
1 'polypeptide(L)' 'MGIKLTELRKKKGYKSHETFSYDHELPRMHYWRIENGKTNITLKSLLRILAIHNISFEDFVAQLPKRSDRKIKTLKKSN' A
#
# COMPACT_ATOMS: atom_id res chain seq x y z
N MET A 1 0.99 -4.26 3.58
CA MET A 1 1.14 -3.92 2.16
C MET A 1 0.48 -2.58 1.85
N GLY A 2 -0.84 -2.40 2.00
CA GLY A 2 -1.53 -1.11 1.76
C GLY A 2 -0.91 0.07 2.53
N ILE A 3 -0.64 -0.11 3.82
CA ILE A 3 0.06 0.88 4.66
C ILE A 3 1.41 1.32 4.04
N LYS A 4 2.18 0.37 3.51
CA LYS A 4 3.48 0.65 2.90
C LYS A 4 3.33 1.46 1.62
N LEU A 5 2.31 1.17 0.80
CA LEU A 5 2.00 1.96 -0.40
C LEU A 5 1.59 3.40 -0.04
N THR A 6 0.86 3.59 1.06
CA THR A 6 0.54 4.92 1.60
C THR A 6 1.79 5.69 2.06
N GLU A 7 2.74 5.01 2.70
CA GLU A 7 4.03 5.62 3.05
C GLU A 7 4.81 6.08 1.81
N LEU A 8 4.86 5.23 0.76
CA LEU A 8 5.53 5.57 -0.49
C LEU A 8 4.91 6.80 -1.15
N ARG A 9 3.58 6.89 -1.17
CA ARG A 9 2.87 8.06 -1.66
C ARG A 9 3.21 9.32 -0.86
N LYS A 10 3.18 9.24 0.47
CA LYS A 10 3.52 10.37 1.35
C LYS A 10 4.98 10.80 1.18
N LYS A 11 5.91 9.85 1.03
CA LYS A 11 7.34 10.13 0.77
C LYS A 11 7.57 10.89 -0.53
N LYS A 12 6.71 10.68 -1.53
CA LYS A 12 6.72 11.42 -2.80
C LYS A 12 6.06 12.82 -2.70
N GLY A 13 5.58 13.22 -1.52
CA GLY A 13 4.99 14.55 -1.26
C GLY A 13 3.46 14.61 -1.37
N TYR A 14 2.80 13.50 -1.69
CA TYR A 14 1.35 13.48 -1.88
C TYR A 14 0.59 13.35 -0.56
N LYS A 15 -0.24 14.35 -0.25
CA LYS A 15 -1.15 14.33 0.91
C LYS A 15 -2.38 13.45 0.64
N SER A 16 -2.94 13.52 -0.56
CA SER A 16 -4.15 12.78 -0.95
C SER A 16 -3.85 11.63 -1.92
N HIS A 17 -4.57 10.52 -1.75
CA HIS A 17 -4.58 9.42 -2.71
C HIS A 17 -5.21 9.83 -4.04
N GLU A 18 -6.11 10.81 -4.04
CA GLU A 18 -6.77 11.30 -5.26
C GLU A 18 -5.79 12.01 -6.17
N THR A 19 -4.99 12.93 -5.62
CA THR A 19 -3.95 13.66 -6.37
C THR A 19 -2.91 12.68 -6.92
N PHE A 20 -2.41 11.75 -6.10
CA PHE A 20 -1.47 10.73 -6.57
C PHE A 20 -2.06 9.87 -7.69
N SER A 21 -3.32 9.45 -7.54
CA SER A 21 -3.97 8.62 -8.55
C SER A 21 -4.22 9.39 -9.85
N TYR A 22 -4.54 10.68 -9.75
CA TYR A 22 -4.74 11.54 -10.91
C TYR A 22 -3.44 11.77 -11.69
N ASP A 23 -2.37 12.17 -11.00
CA ASP A 23 -1.07 12.46 -11.61
C ASP A 23 -0.40 11.24 -12.24
N HIS A 24 -0.80 10.03 -11.84
CA HIS A 24 -0.24 8.76 -12.33
C HIS A 24 -1.26 7.90 -13.09
N GLU A 25 -2.40 8.50 -13.46
CA GLU A 25 -3.45 7.88 -14.26
C GLU A 25 -3.92 6.52 -13.71
N LEU A 26 -4.00 6.44 -12.38
CA LEU A 26 -4.51 5.28 -11.66
C LEU A 26 -6.01 5.45 -11.39
N PRO A 27 -6.80 4.36 -11.42
CA PRO A 27 -8.19 4.42 -11.02
C PRO A 27 -8.30 4.79 -9.53
N ARG A 28 -8.74 6.02 -9.24
CA ARG A 28 -8.75 6.64 -7.89
C ARG A 28 -9.35 5.73 -6.81
N MET A 29 -10.53 5.17 -7.09
CA MET A 29 -11.22 4.28 -6.15
C MET A 29 -10.49 2.95 -5.94
N HIS A 30 -9.86 2.41 -6.98
CA HIS A 30 -9.11 1.17 -6.87
C HIS A 30 -7.84 1.37 -6.03
N TYR A 31 -7.10 2.46 -6.27
CA TYR A 31 -5.91 2.79 -5.50
C TYR A 31 -6.24 3.05 -4.02
N TRP A 32 -7.31 3.80 -3.73
CA TRP A 32 -7.79 3.98 -2.36
C TRP A 32 -8.13 2.65 -1.67
N ARG A 33 -8.83 1.73 -2.36
CA ARG A 33 -9.15 0.40 -1.82
C ARG A 33 -7.89 -0.41 -1.52
N ILE A 34 -6.86 -0.31 -2.36
CA ILE A 34 -5.56 -0.96 -2.16
C ILE A 34 -4.88 -0.43 -0.88
N GLU A 35 -4.78 0.89 -0.72
CA GLU A 35 -4.18 1.52 0.46
C GLU A 35 -4.86 1.06 1.75
N ASN A 36 -6.19 1.02 1.75
CA ASN A 36 -7.02 0.62 2.89
C ASN A 36 -7.16 -0.90 3.07
N GLY A 37 -6.54 -1.72 2.20
CA GLY A 37 -6.65 -3.18 2.25
C GLY A 37 -8.06 -3.72 2.02
N LYS A 38 -8.90 -2.98 1.30
CA LYS A 38 -10.30 -3.32 0.97
C LYS A 38 -10.44 -4.18 -0.29
N THR A 39 -9.36 -4.35 -1.05
CA THR A 39 -9.35 -5.16 -2.26
C THR A 39 -8.02 -5.89 -2.41
N ASN A 40 -8.05 -6.99 -3.15
CA ASN A 40 -6.84 -7.69 -3.55
C ASN A 40 -6.20 -6.92 -4.70
N ILE A 41 -4.89 -6.71 -4.60
CA ILE A 41 -4.09 -6.12 -5.66
C ILE A 41 -3.58 -7.23 -6.59
N THR A 42 -3.64 -6.99 -7.90
CA THR A 42 -3.00 -7.88 -8.89
C THR A 42 -1.50 -7.57 -8.97
N LEU A 43 -0.69 -8.56 -9.39
CA LEU A 43 0.75 -8.33 -9.58
C LEU A 43 1.01 -7.21 -10.60
N LYS A 44 0.22 -7.13 -11.68
CA LYS A 44 0.30 -6.06 -12.68
C LYS A 44 0.09 -4.67 -12.07
N SER A 45 -0.97 -4.50 -11.27
CA SER A 45 -1.25 -3.22 -10.60
C SER A 45 -0.14 -2.86 -9.61
N LEU A 46 0.37 -3.84 -8.88
CA LEU A 46 1.48 -3.63 -7.95
C LEU A 46 2.73 -3.14 -8.69
N LEU A 47 3.16 -3.84 -9.74
CA LEU A 47 4.35 -3.47 -10.50
C LEU A 47 4.23 -2.07 -11.10
N ARG A 48 3.03 -1.68 -11.58
CA ARG A 48 2.78 -0.32 -12.04
C ARG A 48 2.97 0.72 -10.93
N ILE A 49 2.47 0.46 -9.73
CA ILE A 49 2.65 1.36 -8.58
C ILE A 49 4.13 1.42 -8.18
N LEU A 50 4.83 0.29 -8.13
CA LEU A 50 6.25 0.24 -7.79
C LEU A 50 7.13 0.98 -8.81
N ALA A 51 6.81 0.86 -10.11
CA ALA A 51 7.49 1.60 -11.18
C ALA A 51 7.37 3.12 -11.00
N ILE A 52 6.21 3.63 -10.58
CA ILE A 52 5.99 5.06 -10.27
C ILE A 52 6.91 5.55 -9.13
N HIS A 53 7.29 4.65 -8.23
CA HIS A 53 8.18 4.93 -7.10
C HIS A 53 9.65 4.57 -7.39
N ASN A 54 9.96 4.02 -8.56
CA ASN A 54 11.29 3.52 -8.92
C ASN A 54 11.85 2.52 -7.89
N ILE A 55 11.00 1.57 -7.45
CA ILE A 55 11.34 0.54 -6.46
C ILE A 55 11.18 -0.83 -7.12
N SER A 56 12.14 -1.73 -6.89
CA SER A 56 12.04 -3.13 -7.35
C SER A 56 11.01 -3.92 -6.54
N PHE A 57 10.52 -5.01 -7.11
CA PHE A 57 9.60 -5.89 -6.37
C PHE A 57 10.29 -6.53 -5.15
N GLU A 58 11.55 -6.97 -5.29
CA GLU A 58 12.30 -7.55 -4.17
C GLU A 58 12.47 -6.55 -3.02
N ASP A 59 12.89 -5.31 -3.33
CA ASP A 59 13.10 -4.27 -2.32
C ASP A 59 11.80 -3.93 -1.58
N PHE A 60 10.69 -3.92 -2.30
CA PHE A 60 9.38 -3.68 -1.69
C PHE A 60 9.00 -4.81 -0.74
N VAL A 61 9.16 -6.07 -1.15
CA VAL A 61 8.81 -7.24 -0.34
C VAL A 61 9.71 -7.35 0.88
N ALA A 62 11.02 -7.06 0.75
CA ALA A 62 11.97 -7.06 1.86
C ALA A 62 11.60 -6.07 2.98
N GLN A 63 10.91 -4.98 2.64
CA GLN A 63 10.43 -3.97 3.60
C GLN A 63 9.09 -4.34 4.26
N LEU A 64 8.41 -5.41 3.82
CA LEU A 64 7.15 -5.82 4.44
C LEU A 64 7.42 -6.54 5.77
N PRO A 65 6.60 -6.29 6.81
CA PRO A 65 6.76 -6.96 8.09
C PRO A 65 6.51 -8.46 7.94
N LYS A 66 7.39 -9.28 8.53
CA LYS A 66 7.22 -10.73 8.51
C LYS A 66 6.07 -11.11 9.41
N ARG A 67 5.31 -12.14 9.02
CA ARG A 67 4.09 -12.56 9.73
C ARG A 67 4.39 -13.03 11.16
N SER A 68 5.63 -13.45 11.45
CA SER A 68 6.14 -13.77 12.78
C SER A 68 6.12 -12.61 13.78
N ASP A 69 6.07 -11.36 13.29
CA ASP A 69 6.30 -10.17 14.12
C ASP A 69 4.97 -9.56 14.64
N ARG A 70 3.83 -10.11 14.19
CA ARG A 70 2.50 -9.70 14.67
C ARG A 70 2.18 -10.44 15.96
N LYS A 71 2.69 -9.97 17.10
CA LYS A 71 2.04 -10.26 18.40
C LYS A 71 0.56 -9.91 18.26
N ILE A 72 -0.29 -10.92 18.43
CA ILE A 72 -1.75 -10.85 18.34
C ILE A 72 -2.25 -9.81 19.36
N LYS A 73 -2.41 -8.55 18.94
CA LYS A 73 -3.15 -7.53 19.68
C LYS A 73 -4.54 -7.44 19.06
N THR A 74 -5.48 -8.23 19.62
CA THR A 74 -6.97 -8.12 19.61
C THR A 74 -7.52 -9.53 19.89
N LEU A 75 -8.30 -9.86 20.93
CA LEU A 75 -9.16 -9.08 21.82
C LEU A 75 -9.18 -9.67 23.25
N LYS A 76 -8.86 -8.86 24.26
CA LYS A 76 -9.64 -8.87 25.50
C LYS A 76 -10.95 -8.15 25.17
N LYS A 77 -11.99 -8.88 24.81
CA LYS A 77 -13.38 -8.44 25.06
C LYS A 77 -13.77 -9.13 26.35
N SER A 78 -13.55 -8.45 27.47
CA SER A 78 -14.30 -8.72 28.69
C SER A 78 -15.67 -8.08 28.52
N ASN A 79 -16.69 -8.91 28.45
CA ASN A 79 -18.01 -8.68 29.05
C ASN A 79 -18.42 -10.02 29.66
#